data_AF-A0A7C5QY91-F1
#
_entry.id   AF-A0A7C5QY91-F1
#
_cell.length_a   1.000
_cell.length_b   1.000
_cell.length_c   1.000
_cell.angle_alpha   90.00
_cell.angle_beta   90.00
_cell.angle_gamma   90.00
#
_symmetry.space_group_name_H-M   'P 1'
#
loop_
_entity.id
_entity.type
_entity.pdbx_description
1 polymer ?
#
loop_
_entity_poly.entity_id
_entity_poly.type
_entity_poly.pdbx_seq_one_letter_code
_entity_poly.pdbx_strand_id
1 'polypeptide(L)'
;MAQRFRGPNSPGAPGAPGASARGPYAGKRPARLGARVNFLFLAPLPLAVMAFFRDPRGLALSLAAFGLLILAAWLTREGVRAEEAYHARKIARRPGLPRKMLGSLITGAGLFTAGMIDGGLFTALLFAVLGAALHFLAFGPDPMKNKGMEGLDEYQTDRVARAVERAEAHLSAMQDAIRQSGDRILVERVEGFAATARDMFRTIEDDPRDLTAARKFLGVYLKGAREATEKFVALHGRSRDPAARQRARDD
;
A
#
# COMPACT_ATOMS: atom_id res chain seq x y z
N MET A 1 4.09 64.70 7.99
CA MET A 1 4.08 63.47 7.15
C MET A 1 4.14 62.26 8.06
N ALA A 2 3.15 61.36 8.00
CA ALA A 2 3.19 60.11 8.75
C ALA A 2 2.64 58.99 7.84
N GLN A 3 3.53 58.33 7.11
CA GLN A 3 3.20 57.08 6.42
C GLN A 3 3.02 56.00 7.47
N ARG A 4 1.80 55.48 7.59
CA ARG A 4 1.50 54.33 8.45
C ARG A 4 2.02 53.08 7.76
N PHE A 5 3.12 52.53 8.28
CA PHE A 5 3.63 51.20 7.91
C PHE A 5 2.56 50.15 8.26
N ARG A 6 1.95 49.52 7.24
CA ARG A 6 1.14 48.30 7.42
C ARG A 6 1.95 47.13 6.92
N GLY A 7 2.26 46.20 7.81
CA GLY A 7 2.99 44.99 7.48
C GLY A 7 2.13 43.94 6.74
N PRO A 8 2.76 42.92 6.13
CA PRO A 8 2.10 41.87 5.32
C PRO A 8 1.00 41.06 6.03
N ASN A 9 0.88 41.17 7.36
CA ASN A 9 -0.04 40.40 8.19
C ASN A 9 -1.18 41.25 8.79
N SER A 10 -1.52 42.38 8.17
CA SER A 10 -2.63 43.23 8.63
C SER A 10 -3.98 42.63 8.20
N PRO A 11 -4.99 42.50 9.09
CA PRO A 11 -6.31 41.98 8.73
C PRO A 11 -6.97 42.92 7.72
N GLY A 12 -7.25 42.43 6.50
CA GLY A 12 -7.88 43.21 5.43
C GLY A 12 -7.02 43.46 4.18
N ALA A 13 -5.85 42.83 4.03
CA ALA A 13 -5.18 42.77 2.74
C ALA A 13 -6.02 41.92 1.74
N PRO A 14 -6.22 42.36 0.48
CA PRO A 14 -6.80 41.50 -0.55
C PRO A 14 -5.84 40.33 -0.76
N GLY A 15 -6.14 39.19 -0.15
CA GLY A 15 -5.35 37.98 -0.30
C GLY A 15 -5.39 37.56 -1.77
N ALA A 16 -4.22 37.43 -2.38
CA ALA A 16 -4.05 36.65 -3.60
C ALA A 16 -4.75 35.29 -3.43
N PRO A 17 -5.35 34.71 -4.47
CA PRO A 17 -6.03 33.42 -4.38
C PRO A 17 -5.01 32.33 -4.04
N GLY A 18 -4.77 32.14 -2.75
CA GLY A 18 -3.93 31.10 -2.20
C GLY A 18 -4.64 29.77 -2.45
N ALA A 19 -3.98 28.91 -3.22
CA ALA A 19 -4.34 27.50 -3.35
C ALA A 19 -4.73 26.97 -1.97
N SER A 20 -5.99 26.59 -1.80
CA SER A 20 -6.49 26.02 -0.56
C SER A 20 -5.52 24.92 -0.14
N ALA A 21 -4.87 25.08 1.01
CA ALA A 21 -3.99 24.07 1.58
C ALA A 21 -4.82 22.80 1.75
N ARG A 22 -4.73 21.90 0.76
CA ARG A 22 -5.44 20.63 0.77
C ARG A 22 -5.02 19.93 2.06
N GLY A 23 -5.98 19.74 2.97
CA GLY A 23 -5.68 19.19 4.30
C GLY A 23 -4.96 17.83 4.18
N PRO A 24 -4.27 17.36 5.23
CA PRO A 24 -3.45 16.13 5.19
C PRO A 24 -4.21 14.84 4.78
N TYR A 25 -5.54 14.93 4.73
CA TYR A 25 -6.47 13.86 4.38
C TYR A 25 -7.25 14.13 3.07
N ALA A 26 -6.99 15.22 2.37
CA ALA A 26 -7.66 15.54 1.11
C ALA A 26 -7.38 14.43 0.09
N GLY A 27 -8.42 13.69 -0.29
CA GLY A 27 -8.34 12.56 -1.22
C GLY A 27 -7.96 11.21 -0.60
N LYS A 28 -7.66 11.13 0.71
CA LYS A 28 -7.45 9.84 1.40
C LYS A 28 -8.82 9.22 1.72
N ARG A 29 -9.13 8.08 1.11
CA ARG A 29 -10.30 7.27 1.47
C ARG A 29 -9.87 6.20 2.48
N PRO A 30 -10.62 5.96 3.56
CA PRO A 30 -10.32 4.85 4.47
C PRO A 30 -10.39 3.53 3.67
N ALA A 31 -9.41 2.65 3.90
CA ALA A 31 -9.40 1.32 3.31
C ALA A 31 -10.66 0.58 3.78
N ARG A 32 -11.59 0.30 2.86
CA ARG A 32 -12.96 -0.11 3.20
C ARG A 32 -13.01 -1.43 3.96
N LEU A 33 -12.00 -2.28 3.74
CA LEU A 33 -11.91 -3.62 4.31
C LEU A 33 -10.70 -3.79 5.25
N GLY A 34 -9.94 -2.73 5.52
CA GLY A 34 -8.71 -2.81 6.33
C GLY A 34 -8.94 -3.36 7.74
N ALA A 35 -10.01 -2.94 8.41
CA ALA A 35 -10.36 -3.45 9.73
C ALA A 35 -10.76 -4.94 9.71
N ARG A 36 -11.52 -5.37 8.71
CA ARG A 36 -11.97 -6.77 8.56
C ARG A 36 -10.80 -7.72 8.30
N VAL A 37 -9.86 -7.29 7.48
CA VAL A 37 -8.64 -8.07 7.19
C VAL A 37 -7.78 -8.21 8.44
N ASN A 38 -7.66 -7.18 9.28
CA ASN A 38 -6.87 -7.28 10.52
C ASN A 38 -7.41 -8.34 11.49
N PHE A 39 -8.72 -8.57 11.53
CA PHE A 39 -9.29 -9.66 12.32
C PHE A 39 -8.81 -11.05 11.89
N LEU A 40 -8.53 -11.27 10.60
CA LEU A 40 -8.00 -12.56 10.12
C LEU A 40 -6.61 -12.89 10.68
N PHE A 41 -5.82 -11.87 11.05
CA PHE A 41 -4.52 -12.08 11.69
C PHE A 41 -4.64 -12.38 13.19
N LEU A 42 -5.70 -11.89 13.83
CA LEU A 42 -5.93 -12.06 15.26
C LEU A 42 -6.64 -13.39 15.57
N ALA A 43 -7.59 -13.78 14.71
CA ALA A 43 -8.40 -14.99 14.86
C ALA A 43 -7.60 -16.29 15.09
N PRO A 44 -6.45 -16.55 14.43
CA PRO A 44 -5.72 -17.80 14.63
C PRO A 44 -4.75 -17.77 15.82
N LEU A 45 -4.52 -16.63 16.50
CA LEU A 45 -3.57 -16.55 17.62
C LEU A 45 -3.86 -17.55 18.76
N PRO A 46 -5.12 -17.79 19.17
CA PRO A 46 -5.41 -18.82 20.17
C PRO A 46 -4.94 -20.21 19.74
N LEU A 47 -4.96 -20.56 18.45
CA LEU A 47 -4.43 -21.84 17.96
C LEU A 47 -2.93 -21.95 18.23
N ALA A 48 -2.17 -20.88 17.96
CA ALA A 48 -0.73 -20.88 18.20
C ALA A 48 -0.37 -20.98 19.69
N VAL A 49 -1.10 -20.27 20.56
CA VAL A 49 -0.88 -20.33 22.01
C VAL A 49 -1.26 -21.70 22.56
N MET A 50 -2.42 -22.22 22.17
CA MET A 50 -2.91 -23.53 22.64
C MET A 50 -2.10 -24.70 22.07
N ALA A 51 -1.36 -24.51 20.98
CA ALA A 51 -0.53 -25.55 20.37
C ALA A 51 0.47 -26.14 21.37
N PHE A 52 1.06 -25.30 22.24
CA PHE A 52 2.08 -25.72 23.22
C PHE A 52 1.54 -26.57 24.37
N PHE A 53 0.21 -26.64 24.54
CA PHE A 53 -0.44 -27.45 25.56
C PHE A 53 -0.98 -28.78 25.00
N ARG A 54 -0.67 -29.10 23.73
CA ARG A 54 -1.12 -30.32 23.05
C ARG A 54 0.01 -31.34 22.96
N ASP A 55 -0.37 -32.58 22.64
CA ASP A 55 0.57 -33.64 22.27
C ASP A 55 1.32 -33.28 20.97
N PRO A 56 2.43 -33.96 20.62
CA PRO A 56 3.25 -33.60 19.46
C PRO A 56 2.49 -33.52 18.13
N ARG A 57 1.50 -34.40 17.92
CA ARG A 57 0.66 -34.36 16.71
C ARG A 57 -0.25 -33.14 16.74
N GLY A 58 -0.90 -32.88 17.87
CA GLY A 58 -1.74 -31.69 18.04
C GLY A 58 -0.98 -30.38 17.90
N LEU A 59 0.25 -30.31 18.40
CA LEU A 59 1.17 -29.18 18.20
C LEU A 59 1.44 -28.94 16.71
N ALA A 60 1.87 -29.98 15.98
CA ALA A 60 2.21 -29.88 14.56
C ALA A 60 1.01 -29.41 13.71
N LEU A 61 -0.17 -29.99 13.94
CA LEU A 61 -1.40 -29.59 13.23
C LEU A 61 -1.84 -28.17 13.60
N SER A 62 -1.72 -27.76 14.86
CA SER A 62 -2.07 -26.40 15.28
C SER A 62 -1.18 -25.35 14.63
N LEU A 63 0.14 -25.59 14.56
CA LEU A 63 1.08 -24.69 13.90
C LEU A 63 0.89 -24.66 12.38
N ALA A 64 0.59 -25.81 11.76
CA ALA A 64 0.27 -25.87 10.34
C ALA A 64 -1.03 -25.10 10.01
N ALA A 65 -2.08 -25.32 10.80
CA ALA A 65 -3.34 -24.59 10.69
C ALA A 65 -3.14 -23.08 10.88
N PHE A 66 -2.39 -22.67 11.91
CA PHE A 66 -2.02 -21.28 12.14
C PHE A 66 -1.28 -20.67 10.95
N GLY A 67 -0.25 -21.35 10.43
CA GLY A 67 0.52 -20.90 9.28
C GLY A 67 -0.34 -20.71 8.03
N LEU A 68 -1.25 -21.65 7.75
CA LEU A 68 -2.21 -21.55 6.65
C LEU A 68 -3.16 -20.34 6.83
N LEU A 69 -3.70 -20.14 8.03
CA LEU A 69 -4.61 -19.02 8.30
C LEU A 69 -3.91 -17.65 8.21
N ILE A 70 -2.65 -17.55 8.66
CA ILE A 70 -1.85 -16.34 8.49
C ILE A 70 -1.52 -16.08 7.02
N LEU A 71 -1.19 -17.12 6.26
CA LEU A 71 -0.97 -17.02 4.82
C LEU A 71 -2.25 -16.56 4.09
N ALA A 72 -3.40 -17.12 4.45
CA ALA A 72 -4.70 -16.69 3.92
C ALA A 72 -4.99 -15.22 4.25
N ALA A 73 -4.75 -14.80 5.50
CA ALA A 73 -4.92 -13.40 5.92
C ALA A 73 -4.03 -12.45 5.11
N TRP A 74 -2.77 -12.83 4.87
CA TRP A 74 -1.83 -12.07 4.06
C TRP A 74 -2.27 -11.95 2.60
N LEU A 75 -2.66 -13.06 1.96
CA LEU A 75 -3.21 -13.06 0.60
C LEU A 75 -4.46 -12.19 0.48
N THR A 76 -5.36 -12.28 1.45
CA THR A 76 -6.60 -11.51 1.48
C THR A 76 -6.33 -10.02 1.60
N ARG A 77 -5.39 -9.62 2.46
CA ARG A 77 -4.94 -8.22 2.59
C ARG A 77 -4.43 -7.68 1.25
N GLU A 78 -3.63 -8.48 0.58
CA GLU A 78 -2.95 -8.10 -0.65
C GLU A 78 -3.91 -8.16 -1.86
N GLY A 79 -4.96 -8.98 -1.80
CA GLY A 79 -6.09 -8.98 -2.74
C GLY A 79 -7.00 -7.76 -2.58
N VAL A 80 -7.37 -7.43 -1.33
CA VAL A 80 -8.15 -6.21 -1.02
C VAL A 80 -7.42 -4.95 -1.48
N ARG A 81 -6.11 -4.86 -1.24
CA ARG A 81 -5.29 -3.73 -1.73
C ARG A 81 -5.27 -3.62 -3.24
N ALA A 82 -5.12 -4.76 -3.93
CA ALA A 82 -5.14 -4.81 -5.39
C ALA A 82 -6.50 -4.40 -5.96
N GLU A 83 -7.59 -4.83 -5.32
CA GLU A 83 -8.96 -4.44 -5.67
C GLU A 83 -9.21 -2.94 -5.45
N GLU A 84 -8.76 -2.37 -4.33
CA GLU A 84 -8.86 -0.93 -4.08
C GLU A 84 -8.09 -0.12 -5.13
N ALA A 85 -6.89 -0.56 -5.52
CA ALA A 85 -6.12 0.06 -6.59
C ALA A 85 -6.82 -0.06 -7.96
N TYR A 86 -7.39 -1.23 -8.25
CA TYR A 86 -8.16 -1.48 -9.48
C TYR A 86 -9.39 -0.56 -9.57
N HIS A 87 -10.13 -0.37 -8.47
CA HIS A 87 -11.30 0.50 -8.47
C HIS A 87 -10.95 1.99 -8.49
N ALA A 88 -9.81 2.38 -7.93
CA ALA A 88 -9.36 3.77 -7.91
C ALA A 88 -9.02 4.32 -9.31
N ARG A 89 -8.61 3.45 -10.24
CA ARG A 89 -8.23 3.83 -11.62
C ARG A 89 -9.42 3.70 -12.57
N LYS A 90 -9.56 4.60 -13.56
CA LYS A 90 -10.57 4.43 -14.62
C LYS A 90 -10.15 3.35 -15.62
N ILE A 91 -8.85 3.19 -15.83
CA ILE A 91 -8.23 2.19 -16.68
C ILE A 91 -7.37 1.27 -15.81
N ALA A 92 -7.66 -0.04 -15.79
CA ALA A 92 -6.90 -1.00 -14.98
C ALA A 92 -6.96 -2.41 -15.56
N ARG A 93 -5.83 -3.13 -15.48
CA ARG A 93 -5.78 -4.57 -15.80
C ARG A 93 -6.31 -5.39 -14.63
N ARG A 94 -6.93 -6.53 -14.92
CA ARG A 94 -7.26 -7.51 -13.88
C ARG A 94 -5.99 -7.96 -13.12
N PRO A 95 -6.06 -8.23 -11.80
CA PRO A 95 -4.96 -8.82 -11.06
C PRO A 95 -4.52 -10.15 -11.69
N GLY A 96 -3.20 -10.41 -11.71
CA GLY A 96 -2.65 -11.64 -12.32
C GLY A 96 -3.00 -12.92 -11.56
N LEU A 97 -3.30 -12.82 -10.27
CA LEU A 97 -3.72 -13.93 -9.41
C LEU A 97 -4.93 -13.49 -8.57
N PRO A 98 -6.01 -14.30 -8.48
CA PRO A 98 -7.19 -14.00 -7.67
C PRO A 98 -6.91 -14.29 -6.18
N ARG A 99 -6.21 -13.35 -5.53
CA ARG A 99 -5.66 -13.54 -4.18
C ARG A 99 -6.74 -13.73 -3.11
N LYS A 100 -7.90 -13.09 -3.19
CA LYS A 100 -9.02 -13.30 -2.25
C LYS A 100 -9.66 -14.68 -2.43
N MET A 101 -9.78 -15.16 -3.67
CA MET A 101 -10.27 -16.51 -3.93
C MET A 101 -9.30 -17.57 -3.40
N LEU A 102 -7.99 -17.40 -3.63
CA LEU A 102 -6.98 -18.27 -3.04
C LEU A 102 -6.98 -18.17 -1.50
N GLY A 103 -7.18 -16.98 -0.95
CA GLY A 103 -7.36 -16.75 0.49
C GLY A 103 -8.52 -17.56 1.06
N SER A 104 -9.65 -17.64 0.34
CA SER A 104 -10.80 -18.46 0.76
C SER A 104 -10.47 -19.96 0.77
N LEU A 105 -9.80 -20.46 -0.25
CA LEU A 105 -9.37 -21.87 -0.34
C LEU A 105 -8.41 -22.23 0.80
N ILE A 106 -7.40 -21.37 1.04
CA ILE A 106 -6.39 -21.59 2.08
C ILE A 106 -7.01 -21.45 3.47
N THR A 107 -8.01 -20.58 3.66
CA THR A 107 -8.77 -20.50 4.90
C THR A 107 -9.49 -21.82 5.18
N GLY A 108 -10.14 -22.40 4.16
CA GLY A 108 -10.74 -23.73 4.25
C GLY A 108 -9.71 -24.81 4.58
N ALA A 109 -8.54 -24.81 3.95
CA ALA A 109 -7.46 -25.75 4.25
C ALA A 109 -6.93 -25.59 5.69
N GLY A 110 -6.72 -24.36 6.16
CA GLY A 110 -6.29 -24.11 7.54
C GLY A 110 -7.31 -24.57 8.57
N LEU A 111 -8.60 -24.36 8.31
CA LEU A 111 -9.69 -24.84 9.17
C LEU A 111 -9.91 -26.35 9.09
N PHE A 112 -9.66 -26.97 7.94
CA PHE A 112 -9.59 -28.43 7.81
C PHE A 112 -8.50 -28.99 8.72
N THR A 113 -7.28 -28.43 8.64
CA THR A 113 -6.14 -28.85 9.46
C THR A 113 -6.42 -28.66 10.96
N ALA A 114 -7.07 -27.54 11.35
CA ALA A 114 -7.50 -27.32 12.72
C ALA A 114 -8.58 -28.32 13.16
N GLY A 115 -9.54 -28.64 12.28
CA GLY A 115 -10.57 -29.62 12.55
C GLY A 115 -10.01 -31.01 12.84
N MET A 116 -8.96 -31.41 12.12
CA MET A 116 -8.28 -32.71 12.27
C MET A 116 -7.53 -32.91 13.60
N ILE A 117 -7.43 -31.89 14.45
CA ILE A 117 -6.71 -32.02 15.72
C ILE A 117 -7.48 -32.92 16.69
N ASP A 118 -8.75 -32.55 16.97
CA ASP A 118 -9.62 -33.28 17.91
C ASP A 118 -10.93 -33.74 17.24
N GLY A 119 -11.27 -33.19 16.06
CA GLY A 119 -12.45 -33.52 15.29
C GLY A 119 -12.11 -34.49 14.16
N GLY A 120 -12.84 -35.59 14.03
CA GLY A 120 -12.65 -36.52 12.92
C GLY A 120 -12.84 -35.86 11.53
N LEU A 121 -12.63 -36.65 10.48
CA LEU A 121 -12.68 -36.19 9.08
C LEU A 121 -13.94 -35.37 8.74
N PHE A 122 -15.10 -35.77 9.29
CA PHE A 122 -16.35 -35.04 9.09
C PHE A 122 -16.29 -33.60 9.62
N THR A 123 -15.81 -33.40 10.86
CA THR A 123 -15.65 -32.07 11.46
C THR A 123 -14.66 -31.22 10.67
N ALA A 124 -13.56 -31.83 10.23
CA ALA A 124 -12.56 -31.16 9.41
C ALA A 124 -13.14 -30.68 8.07
N LEU A 125 -13.88 -31.53 7.36
CA LEU A 125 -14.54 -31.17 6.11
C LEU A 125 -15.59 -30.07 6.30
N LEU A 126 -16.39 -30.17 7.37
CA LEU A 126 -17.39 -29.16 7.70
C LEU A 126 -16.73 -27.78 7.93
N PHE A 127 -15.67 -27.73 8.73
CA PHE A 127 -14.92 -26.49 8.96
C PHE A 127 -14.23 -25.97 7.69
N ALA A 128 -13.75 -26.85 6.82
CA ALA A 128 -13.16 -26.47 5.54
C ALA A 128 -14.19 -25.74 4.65
N VAL A 129 -15.36 -26.34 4.48
CA VAL A 129 -16.44 -25.80 3.63
C VAL A 129 -16.99 -24.50 4.21
N LEU A 130 -17.33 -24.49 5.50
CA LEU A 130 -17.85 -23.29 6.17
C LEU A 130 -16.82 -22.17 6.17
N GLY A 131 -15.55 -22.50 6.44
CA GLY A 131 -14.43 -21.57 6.42
C GLY A 131 -14.25 -20.89 5.08
N ALA A 132 -14.14 -21.69 4.01
CA ALA A 132 -14.00 -21.18 2.66
C ALA A 132 -15.21 -20.35 2.22
N ALA A 133 -16.43 -20.83 2.50
CA ALA A 133 -17.67 -20.14 2.13
C ALA A 133 -17.82 -18.79 2.86
N LEU A 134 -17.64 -18.77 4.18
CA LEU A 134 -17.73 -17.55 4.98
C LEU A 134 -16.66 -16.54 4.59
N HIS A 135 -15.43 -17.00 4.33
CA HIS A 135 -14.37 -16.15 3.82
C HIS A 135 -14.74 -15.55 2.46
N PHE A 136 -15.20 -16.38 1.52
CA PHE A 136 -15.62 -15.92 0.21
C PHE A 136 -16.76 -14.90 0.29
N LEU A 137 -17.77 -15.14 1.13
CA LEU A 137 -18.88 -14.21 1.34
C LEU A 137 -18.43 -12.89 1.99
N ALA A 138 -17.44 -12.93 2.88
CA ALA A 138 -16.96 -11.74 3.59
C ALA A 138 -16.12 -10.80 2.71
N PHE A 139 -15.30 -11.35 1.80
CA PHE A 139 -14.33 -10.59 0.99
C PHE A 139 -14.68 -10.51 -0.51
N GLY A 140 -15.54 -11.41 -1.00
CA GLY A 140 -15.94 -11.48 -2.40
C GLY A 140 -14.83 -11.92 -3.36
N PRO A 141 -15.16 -12.12 -4.64
CA PRO A 141 -14.20 -12.46 -5.68
C PRO A 141 -13.29 -11.27 -6.04
N ASP A 142 -12.08 -11.55 -6.54
CA ASP A 142 -11.21 -10.54 -7.13
C ASP A 142 -11.77 -10.03 -8.49
N PRO A 143 -11.46 -8.79 -8.92
CA PRO A 143 -11.85 -8.30 -10.25
C PRO A 143 -11.27 -9.15 -11.38
N MET A 144 -12.12 -9.74 -12.24
CA MET A 144 -11.70 -10.69 -13.27
C MET A 144 -11.59 -10.12 -14.70
N LYS A 145 -11.96 -8.85 -14.89
CA LYS A 145 -12.01 -8.17 -16.19
C LYS A 145 -11.10 -6.95 -16.23
N ASN A 146 -10.61 -6.60 -17.42
CA ASN A 146 -9.94 -5.33 -17.63
C ASN A 146 -10.98 -4.20 -17.61
N LYS A 147 -10.59 -3.03 -17.10
CA LYS A 147 -11.45 -1.85 -16.98
C LYS A 147 -10.94 -0.77 -17.93
N GLY A 148 -11.85 -0.13 -18.68
CA GLY A 148 -11.54 1.05 -19.48
C GLY A 148 -10.57 0.83 -20.65
N MET A 149 -10.41 -0.42 -21.10
CA MET A 149 -9.53 -0.79 -22.21
C MET A 149 -10.29 -1.04 -23.53
N GLU A 150 -11.56 -0.65 -23.61
CA GLU A 150 -12.39 -0.79 -24.81
C GLU A 150 -12.30 0.48 -25.67
N GLY A 151 -11.82 0.36 -26.91
CA GLY A 151 -12.01 1.39 -27.95
C GLY A 151 -10.89 2.43 -28.17
N LEU A 152 -9.80 2.42 -27.40
CA LEU A 152 -8.59 3.21 -27.67
C LEU A 152 -7.37 2.29 -27.64
N ASP A 153 -6.68 2.22 -28.79
CA ASP A 153 -5.45 1.46 -29.10
C ASP A 153 -4.84 0.79 -27.85
N GLU A 154 -5.13 -0.50 -27.65
CA GLU A 154 -4.78 -1.27 -26.44
C GLU A 154 -3.29 -1.09 -26.09
N TYR A 155 -2.45 -0.92 -27.11
CA TYR A 155 -1.03 -0.61 -27.01
C TYR A 155 -0.72 0.74 -26.36
N GLN A 156 -1.46 1.81 -26.66
CA GLN A 156 -1.26 3.12 -26.05
C GLN A 156 -1.68 3.10 -24.58
N THR A 157 -2.84 2.51 -24.29
CA THR A 157 -3.36 2.34 -22.94
C THR A 157 -2.41 1.52 -22.08
N ASP A 158 -1.88 0.42 -22.62
CA ASP A 158 -0.89 -0.45 -21.99
C ASP A 158 0.46 0.26 -21.78
N ARG A 159 0.88 1.13 -22.72
CA ARG A 159 2.09 1.94 -22.57
C ARG A 159 1.96 2.97 -21.44
N VAL A 160 0.80 3.60 -21.30
CA VAL A 160 0.49 4.54 -20.21
C VAL A 160 0.50 3.81 -18.87
N ALA A 161 -0.25 2.71 -18.76
CA ALA A 161 -0.33 1.93 -17.53
C ALA A 161 1.06 1.51 -17.03
N ARG A 162 1.92 0.96 -17.91
CA ARG A 162 3.30 0.60 -17.54
C ARG A 162 4.17 1.79 -17.15
N ALA A 163 3.99 2.95 -17.79
CA ALA A 163 4.75 4.15 -17.45
C ALA A 163 4.36 4.67 -16.06
N VAL A 164 3.07 4.70 -15.75
CA VAL A 164 2.54 5.11 -14.45
C VAL A 164 2.95 4.13 -13.35
N GLU A 165 2.86 2.82 -13.58
CA GLU A 165 3.28 1.79 -12.61
C GLU A 165 4.75 1.94 -12.21
N ARG A 166 5.65 2.12 -13.20
CA ARG A 166 7.08 2.38 -12.91
C ARG A 166 7.28 3.68 -12.14
N ALA A 167 6.51 4.71 -12.45
CA ALA A 167 6.59 5.99 -11.77
C ALA A 167 6.10 5.89 -10.30
N GLU A 168 5.00 5.19 -10.05
CA GLU A 168 4.54 4.89 -8.69
C GLU A 168 5.58 4.12 -7.88
N ALA A 169 6.27 3.15 -8.50
CA ALA A 169 7.36 2.42 -7.85
C ALA A 169 8.51 3.37 -7.42
N HIS A 170 8.87 4.35 -8.26
CA HIS A 170 9.86 5.37 -7.89
C HIS A 170 9.38 6.25 -6.72
N LEU A 171 8.11 6.67 -6.70
CA LEU A 171 7.55 7.43 -5.58
C LEU A 171 7.53 6.62 -4.28
N SER A 172 7.15 5.34 -4.33
CA SER A 172 7.14 4.49 -3.15
C SER A 172 8.54 4.34 -2.57
N ALA A 173 9.52 4.02 -3.41
CA ALA A 173 10.92 3.91 -2.99
C ALA A 173 11.45 5.22 -2.38
N MET A 174 11.11 6.36 -2.96
CA MET A 174 11.48 7.67 -2.42
C MET A 174 10.84 7.94 -1.04
N GLN A 175 9.57 7.58 -0.86
CA GLN A 175 8.87 7.70 0.42
C GLN A 175 9.47 6.77 1.49
N ASP A 176 9.85 5.56 1.11
CA ASP A 176 10.46 4.61 2.04
C ASP A 176 11.87 5.04 2.44
N ALA A 177 12.67 5.56 1.49
CA ALA A 177 13.97 6.13 1.77
C ALA A 177 13.88 7.33 2.72
N ILE A 178 12.99 8.30 2.45
CA ILE A 178 12.94 9.52 3.28
C ILE A 178 12.46 9.24 4.71
N ARG A 179 11.61 8.23 4.92
CA ARG A 179 11.19 7.81 6.27
C ARG A 179 12.37 7.36 7.13
N GLN A 180 13.41 6.78 6.53
CA GLN A 180 14.64 6.39 7.24
C GLN A 180 15.46 7.58 7.74
N SER A 181 15.27 8.79 7.18
CA SER A 181 15.98 9.99 7.66
C SER A 181 15.58 10.43 9.07
N GLY A 182 14.38 10.04 9.53
CA GLY A 182 13.80 10.49 10.80
C GLY A 182 13.46 11.99 10.85
N ASP A 183 13.57 12.73 9.73
CA ASP A 183 13.20 14.14 9.65
C ASP A 183 11.75 14.30 9.22
N ARG A 184 10.89 14.73 10.15
CA ARG A 184 9.46 14.88 9.93
C ARG A 184 9.13 15.92 8.85
N ILE A 185 9.86 17.02 8.77
CA ILE A 185 9.59 18.10 7.80
C ILE A 185 9.89 17.59 6.38
N LEU A 186 10.97 16.83 6.22
CA LEU A 186 11.33 16.25 4.93
C LEU A 186 10.34 15.16 4.49
N VAL A 187 9.88 14.33 5.44
CA VAL A 187 8.82 13.34 5.17
C VAL A 187 7.56 14.04 4.67
N GLU A 188 7.07 15.07 5.37
CA GLU A 188 5.87 15.82 4.97
C GLU A 188 6.01 16.45 3.57
N ARG A 189 7.19 16.98 3.22
CA ARG A 189 7.47 17.54 1.89
C ARG A 189 7.42 16.48 0.78
N VAL A 190 8.03 15.31 1.01
CA VAL A 190 8.00 14.21 0.03
C VAL A 190 6.60 13.62 -0.11
N GLU A 191 5.82 13.57 0.97
CA GLU A 191 4.41 13.18 0.91
C GLU A 191 3.57 14.16 0.07
N GLY A 192 3.77 15.47 0.25
CA GLY A 192 3.14 16.50 -0.58
C GLY A 192 3.52 16.40 -2.06
N PHE A 193 4.81 16.18 -2.34
CA PHE A 193 5.29 15.95 -3.71
C PHE A 193 4.63 14.72 -4.34
N ALA A 194 4.59 13.60 -3.61
CA ALA A 194 3.98 12.37 -4.09
C ALA A 194 2.47 12.52 -4.33
N ALA A 195 1.77 13.32 -3.53
CA ALA A 195 0.36 13.63 -3.76
C ALA A 195 0.15 14.36 -5.09
N THR A 196 0.94 15.41 -5.35
CA THR A 196 0.89 16.16 -6.62
C THR A 196 1.25 15.28 -7.82
N ALA A 197 2.28 14.45 -7.69
CA ALA A 197 2.66 13.51 -8.76
C ALA A 197 1.55 12.49 -9.05
N ARG A 198 0.88 11.96 -8.03
CA ARG A 198 -0.28 11.06 -8.21
C ARG A 198 -1.47 11.75 -8.88
N ASP A 199 -1.70 13.04 -8.63
CA ASP A 199 -2.71 13.80 -9.37
C ASP A 199 -2.36 13.88 -10.86
N MET A 200 -1.10 14.17 -11.18
CA MET A 200 -0.62 14.17 -12.56
C MET A 200 -0.76 12.79 -13.22
N PHE A 201 -0.48 11.70 -12.50
CA PHE A 201 -0.66 10.34 -13.03
C PHE A 201 -2.11 10.09 -13.41
N ARG A 202 -3.08 10.51 -12.58
CA ARG A 202 -4.51 10.40 -12.92
C ARG A 202 -4.88 11.20 -14.17
N THR A 203 -4.33 12.39 -14.36
CA THR A 203 -4.54 13.17 -15.60
C THR A 203 -4.04 12.40 -16.82
N ILE A 204 -2.87 11.78 -16.74
CA ILE A 204 -2.28 11.00 -17.85
C ILE A 204 -3.04 9.69 -18.09
N GLU A 205 -3.57 9.07 -17.04
CA GLU A 205 -4.48 7.92 -17.15
C GLU A 205 -5.83 8.32 -17.78
N ASP A 206 -6.30 9.54 -17.55
CA ASP A 206 -7.54 10.07 -18.13
C ASP A 206 -7.38 10.42 -19.63
N ASP A 207 -6.19 10.87 -20.06
CA ASP A 207 -5.88 11.12 -21.46
C ASP A 207 -4.49 10.55 -21.87
N PRO A 208 -4.45 9.38 -22.54
CA PRO A 208 -3.20 8.75 -22.98
C PRO A 208 -2.26 9.64 -23.82
N ARG A 209 -2.79 10.69 -24.47
CA ARG A 209 -2.00 11.61 -25.30
C ARG A 209 -1.03 12.44 -24.45
N ASP A 210 -1.38 12.70 -23.19
CA ASP A 210 -0.57 13.47 -22.24
C ASP A 210 0.71 12.75 -21.83
N LEU A 211 0.79 11.43 -22.04
CA LEU A 211 2.01 10.66 -21.76
C LEU A 211 3.21 11.21 -22.52
N THR A 212 3.03 11.72 -23.75
CA THR A 212 4.14 12.23 -24.55
C THR A 212 4.77 13.46 -23.89
N ALA A 213 3.96 14.37 -23.34
CA ALA A 213 4.44 15.54 -22.62
C ALA A 213 5.06 15.17 -21.25
N ALA A 214 4.49 14.18 -20.56
CA ALA A 214 4.90 13.79 -19.21
C ALA A 214 6.03 12.74 -19.15
N ARG A 215 6.40 12.12 -20.28
CA ARG A 215 7.34 10.97 -20.33
C ARG A 215 8.67 11.25 -19.62
N LYS A 216 9.24 12.43 -19.85
CA LYS A 216 10.52 12.83 -19.25
C LYS A 216 10.41 12.94 -17.73
N PHE A 217 9.27 13.42 -17.25
CA PHE A 217 8.99 13.53 -15.82
C PHE A 217 8.82 12.16 -15.17
N LEU A 218 7.93 11.32 -15.71
CA LEU A 218 7.65 9.96 -15.23
C LEU A 218 8.91 9.07 -15.20
N GLY A 219 9.76 9.17 -16.22
CA GLY A 219 10.95 8.33 -16.37
C GLY A 219 12.19 8.92 -15.72
N VAL A 220 12.71 10.00 -16.30
CA VAL A 220 14.05 10.51 -15.96
C VAL A 220 14.02 11.31 -14.66
N TYR A 221 13.07 12.22 -14.51
CA TYR A 221 13.07 13.12 -13.35
C TYR A 221 12.64 12.41 -12.07
N LEU A 222 11.65 11.52 -12.13
CA LEU A 222 11.22 10.78 -10.95
C LEU A 222 12.28 9.78 -10.47
N LYS A 223 12.94 9.09 -11.40
CA LYS A 223 14.09 8.23 -11.10
C LYS A 223 15.24 9.05 -10.49
N GLY A 224 15.60 10.17 -11.10
CA GLY A 224 16.66 11.04 -10.60
C GLY A 224 16.34 11.62 -9.21
N ALA A 225 15.09 12.03 -8.98
CA ALA A 225 14.63 12.48 -7.68
C ALA A 225 14.74 11.36 -6.63
N ARG A 226 14.34 10.11 -6.96
CA ARG A 226 14.48 8.97 -6.06
C ARG A 226 15.94 8.74 -5.68
N GLU A 227 16.83 8.69 -6.68
CA GLU A 227 18.27 8.47 -6.46
C GLU A 227 18.91 9.61 -5.64
N ALA A 228 18.47 10.85 -5.85
CA ALA A 228 18.89 11.99 -5.05
C ALA A 228 18.42 11.86 -3.60
N THR A 229 17.18 11.44 -3.37
CA THR A 229 16.64 11.18 -2.01
C THR A 229 17.41 10.06 -1.32
N GLU A 230 17.66 8.93 -1.99
CA GLU A 230 18.46 7.82 -1.46
C GLU A 230 19.87 8.28 -1.06
N LYS A 231 20.56 9.04 -1.93
CA LYS A 231 21.88 9.61 -1.63
C LYS A 231 21.84 10.59 -0.46
N PHE A 232 20.82 11.45 -0.42
CA PHE A 232 20.64 12.41 0.68
C PHE A 232 20.49 11.68 2.01
N VAL A 233 19.63 10.67 2.09
CA VAL A 233 19.40 9.89 3.31
C VAL A 233 20.67 9.14 3.73
N ALA A 234 21.40 8.55 2.78
CA ALA A 234 22.66 7.87 3.06
C ALA A 234 23.73 8.80 3.65
N LEU A 235 23.85 10.04 3.14
CA LEU A 235 24.76 11.06 3.67
C LEU A 235 24.29 11.59 5.02
N HIS A 236 22.99 11.85 5.16
CA HIS A 236 22.41 12.38 6.39
C HIS A 236 22.52 11.37 7.55
N GLY A 237 22.36 10.08 7.28
CA GLY A 237 22.58 9.00 8.24
C GLY A 237 24.03 8.94 8.74
N ARG A 238 25.02 9.10 7.85
CA ARG A 238 26.45 9.14 8.22
C ARG A 238 26.82 10.38 9.03
N SER A 239 26.22 11.53 8.75
CA SER A 239 26.49 12.79 9.48
C SER A 239 25.94 12.79 10.93
N ARG A 240 24.99 11.91 11.22
CA ARG A 240 24.47 11.69 12.59
C ARG A 240 25.27 10.66 13.39
N ASP A 241 26.35 10.08 12.85
CA ASP A 241 27.25 9.23 13.61
C ASP A 241 27.95 10.05 14.73
N PRO A 242 27.68 9.78 16.01
CA PRO A 242 28.32 10.50 17.11
C PRO A 242 29.84 10.36 17.08
N ALA A 243 30.38 9.27 16.50
CA ALA A 243 31.82 9.06 16.38
C ALA A 243 32.50 10.06 15.43
N ALA A 244 31.79 10.56 14.42
CA ALA A 244 32.32 11.56 13.48
C ALA A 244 32.41 12.97 14.09
N ARG A 245 31.53 13.31 15.05
CA ARG A 245 31.62 14.58 15.80
C ARG A 245 32.70 14.56 16.87
N GLN A 246 33.04 13.39 17.39
CA GLN A 246 34.07 13.26 18.42
C GLN A 246 35.47 13.42 17.82
N ARG A 247 35.74 12.82 16.65
CA ARG A 247 37.02 13.00 15.94
C ARG A 247 37.29 14.44 15.48
N ALA A 248 36.25 15.22 15.18
CA ALA A 248 36.40 16.63 14.82
C ALA A 248 36.54 17.59 16.02
N ARG A 249 36.51 17.06 17.27
CA ARG A 249 36.77 17.82 18.50
C ARG A 249 38.14 17.53 19.10
N ASP A 250 38.79 16.46 18.67
CA ASP A 250 40.08 16.00 19.17
C ASP A 250 41.26 16.34 18.23
N ASP A 251 40.97 16.97 17.08
CA ASP A 251 41.92 17.63 16.16
C ASP A 251 41.79 19.16 16.27
#